data_AF-A0A1Y4MZY8-F1
#
_entry.id   AF-A0A1Y4MZY8-F1
#
_cell.length_a   1.000
_cell.length_b   1.000
_cell.length_c   1.000
_cell.angle_alpha   90.00
_cell.angle_beta   90.00
_cell.angle_gamma   90.00
#
_symmetry.space_group_name_H-M   'P 1'
#
loop_
_entity.id
_entity.type
_entity.pdbx_description
1 polymer ?
#
loop_
_entity_poly.entity_id
_entity_poly.type
_entity_poly.pdbx_seq_one_letter_code
_entity_poly.pdbx_strand_id
1 'polypeptide(L)'
;MLHSHEGITSFKVIANDDEKLNSRMQGMLRTIPDAFLTPRILICEGITEVGFIRSLDEKLQVDDDYYMASRGVSYVDGKGGAKALDVAERFFELGFNVALIVDNDRPEDRRKRESLLSKGIHIFSWNENKCIETALLPLLSKEALNNLLLWDSEKKEATWDELIEQGYATKKYLLREELNDKELLNIAMICNKKEFFKRVAGGEALGRAIFDNCKNISSDMEEIKTINEIVKWINYGKDTRIFK
;
A
#
# COMPACT_ATOMS: atom_id res chain seq x y z
N MET A 1 -20.07 -4.20 -15.88
CA MET A 1 -19.87 -3.43 -14.64
C MET A 1 -21.19 -2.80 -14.23
N LEU A 2 -21.59 -2.98 -12.98
CA LEU A 2 -22.77 -2.34 -12.40
C LEU A 2 -22.29 -1.09 -11.67
N HIS A 3 -22.81 0.09 -12.03
CA HIS A 3 -22.55 1.34 -11.31
C HIS A 3 -23.86 1.87 -10.76
N SER A 4 -23.90 2.14 -9.47
CA SER A 4 -25.02 2.82 -8.83
C SER A 4 -24.55 4.17 -8.31
N HIS A 5 -25.21 5.24 -8.74
CA HIS A 5 -24.98 6.59 -8.25
C HIS A 5 -26.32 7.32 -8.18
N GLU A 6 -26.63 7.93 -7.03
CA GLU A 6 -27.87 8.69 -6.78
C GLU A 6 -29.17 7.94 -7.13
N GLY A 7 -29.22 6.63 -6.89
CA GLY A 7 -30.40 5.80 -7.17
C GLY A 7 -30.55 5.40 -8.65
N ILE A 8 -29.61 5.78 -9.51
CA ILE A 8 -29.54 5.33 -10.90
C ILE A 8 -28.54 4.17 -10.98
N THR A 9 -29.05 2.99 -11.31
CA THR A 9 -28.24 1.82 -11.63
C THR A 9 -27.99 1.78 -13.13
N SER A 10 -26.75 2.02 -13.53
CA SER A 10 -26.27 1.80 -14.89
C SER A 10 -25.51 0.49 -14.97
N PHE A 11 -25.82 -0.33 -15.96
CA PHE A 11 -25.04 -1.52 -16.26
C PHE A 11 -24.32 -1.31 -17.58
N LYS A 12 -23.00 -1.49 -17.55
CA LYS A 12 -22.18 -1.58 -18.75
C LYS A 12 -21.96 -3.06 -19.02
N VAL A 13 -22.61 -3.61 -20.05
CA VAL A 13 -22.29 -4.95 -20.53
C VAL A 13 -20.87 -4.88 -21.09
N ILE A 14 -19.93 -5.61 -20.49
CA ILE A 14 -18.54 -5.64 -20.99
C ILE A 14 -18.39 -6.74 -22.06
N ALA A 15 -19.34 -7.67 -22.16
CA ALA A 15 -19.49 -8.54 -23.32
C ALA A 15 -19.97 -7.72 -24.52
N ASN A 16 -19.01 -7.19 -25.28
CA ASN A 16 -19.19 -6.54 -26.56
C ASN A 16 -18.64 -7.47 -27.65
N ASP A 17 -18.92 -7.22 -28.92
CA ASP A 17 -18.30 -7.92 -30.06
C ASP A 17 -16.78 -7.66 -30.17
N ASP A 18 -16.21 -6.88 -29.24
CA ASP A 18 -14.77 -6.65 -29.09
C ASP A 18 -14.09 -7.87 -28.43
N GLU A 19 -13.66 -8.82 -29.27
CA GLU A 19 -12.91 -10.00 -28.87
C GLU A 19 -11.65 -9.67 -28.04
N LYS A 20 -10.99 -8.54 -28.33
CA LYS A 20 -9.76 -8.13 -27.64
C LYS A 20 -10.05 -7.69 -26.21
N LEU A 21 -11.11 -6.90 -26.02
CA LEU A 21 -11.58 -6.49 -24.70
C LEU A 21 -12.02 -7.70 -23.86
N ASN A 22 -12.80 -8.61 -24.46
CA ASN A 22 -13.25 -9.84 -23.81
C ASN A 22 -12.08 -10.72 -23.36
N SER A 23 -11.07 -10.91 -24.22
CA SER A 23 -9.87 -11.67 -23.90
C SER A 23 -9.06 -11.05 -22.75
N ARG A 24 -8.85 -9.73 -22.78
CA ARG A 24 -8.19 -8.99 -21.69
C ARG A 24 -8.94 -9.14 -20.37
N MET A 25 -10.27 -9.02 -20.42
CA MET A 25 -11.11 -9.14 -19.24
C MET A 25 -11.09 -10.55 -18.65
N GLN A 26 -11.16 -11.60 -19.48
CA GLN A 26 -11.01 -12.98 -19.04
C GLN A 26 -9.61 -13.27 -18.48
N GLY A 27 -8.57 -12.61 -19.00
CA GLY A 27 -7.23 -12.64 -18.42
C GLY A 27 -7.24 -12.10 -16.99
N MET A 28 -7.77 -10.89 -16.80
CA MET A 28 -7.84 -10.23 -15.50
C MET A 28 -8.72 -10.99 -14.50
N LEU A 29 -9.88 -11.49 -14.93
CA LEU A 29 -10.78 -12.30 -14.08
C LEU A 29 -10.10 -13.58 -13.56
N ARG A 30 -9.26 -14.23 -14.37
CA ARG A 30 -8.52 -15.42 -13.94
C ARG A 30 -7.40 -15.08 -12.95
N THR A 31 -6.79 -13.91 -13.07
CA THR A 31 -5.65 -13.53 -12.24
C THR A 31 -6.02 -12.82 -10.95
N ILE A 32 -7.06 -11.98 -10.98
CA ILE A 32 -7.47 -11.09 -9.91
C ILE A 32 -9.02 -10.99 -9.92
N PRO A 33 -9.74 -12.06 -9.57
CA PRO A 33 -11.20 -12.09 -9.63
C PRO A 33 -11.84 -11.06 -8.68
N ASP A 34 -11.26 -10.85 -7.51
CA ASP A 34 -11.81 -9.99 -6.44
C ASP A 34 -11.90 -8.51 -6.84
N ALA A 35 -11.10 -8.09 -7.84
CA ALA A 35 -11.18 -6.76 -8.42
C ALA A 35 -12.53 -6.46 -9.09
N PHE A 36 -13.22 -7.49 -9.58
CA PHE A 36 -14.47 -7.35 -10.32
C PHE A 36 -15.71 -7.21 -9.41
N LEU A 37 -15.52 -7.34 -8.09
CA LEU A 37 -16.59 -7.23 -7.11
C LEU A 37 -17.00 -5.78 -6.85
N THR A 38 -16.14 -4.81 -7.20
CA THR A 38 -16.38 -3.40 -6.93
C THR A 38 -16.04 -2.52 -8.14
N PRO A 39 -16.68 -1.35 -8.29
CA PRO A 39 -16.45 -0.46 -9.44
C PRO A 39 -15.12 0.32 -9.36
N ARG A 40 -14.47 0.32 -8.20
CA ARG A 40 -13.24 1.08 -7.93
C ARG A 40 -12.17 0.15 -7.40
N ILE A 41 -10.96 0.25 -7.93
CA ILE A 41 -9.88 -0.68 -7.60
C ILE A 41 -8.66 0.12 -7.15
N LEU A 42 -8.17 -0.17 -5.95
CA LEU A 42 -6.87 0.27 -5.46
C LEU A 42 -5.83 -0.82 -5.70
N ILE A 43 -4.96 -0.61 -6.67
CA ILE A 43 -3.90 -1.56 -7.00
C ILE A 43 -2.72 -1.27 -6.09
N CYS A 44 -2.31 -2.30 -5.37
CA CYS A 44 -1.13 -2.31 -4.54
C CYS A 44 0.05 -2.80 -5.39
N GLU A 45 1.25 -2.23 -5.21
CA GLU A 45 2.42 -2.71 -5.96
C GLU A 45 2.63 -4.21 -5.74
N GLY A 46 2.69 -4.66 -4.49
CA GLY A 46 2.84 -6.05 -4.12
C GLY A 46 2.04 -6.46 -2.88
N ILE A 47 2.36 -7.64 -2.37
CA ILE A 47 1.66 -8.27 -1.24
C ILE A 47 1.89 -7.56 0.10
N THR A 48 2.99 -6.82 0.25
CA THR A 48 3.27 -6.01 1.44
C THR A 48 2.28 -4.85 1.52
N GLU A 49 2.11 -4.12 0.42
CA GLU A 49 1.16 -3.00 0.32
C GLU A 49 -0.27 -3.48 0.49
N VAL A 50 -0.63 -4.66 -0.04
CA VAL A 50 -1.94 -5.29 0.21
C VAL A 50 -2.19 -5.48 1.71
N GLY A 51 -1.20 -5.99 2.44
CA GLY A 51 -1.30 -6.15 3.89
C GLY A 51 -1.45 -4.81 4.62
N PHE A 52 -0.67 -3.80 4.21
CA PHE A 52 -0.75 -2.46 4.76
C PHE A 52 -2.16 -1.85 4.55
N ILE A 53 -2.68 -1.91 3.33
CA ILE A 53 -4.03 -1.43 2.99
C ILE A 53 -5.13 -2.21 3.72
N ARG A 54 -4.94 -3.50 3.98
CA ARG A 54 -5.89 -4.26 4.80
C ARG A 54 -5.94 -3.76 6.25
N SER A 55 -4.79 -3.47 6.87
CA SER A 55 -4.79 -2.88 8.21
C SER A 55 -5.40 -1.47 8.23
N LEU A 56 -5.27 -0.71 7.12
CA LEU A 56 -5.94 0.57 6.94
C LEU A 56 -7.47 0.38 6.87
N ASP A 57 -7.94 -0.63 6.14
CA ASP A 57 -9.36 -0.99 6.05
C ASP A 57 -9.94 -1.37 7.43
N GLU A 58 -9.21 -2.19 8.20
CA GLU A 58 -9.56 -2.51 9.60
C GLU A 58 -9.61 -1.25 10.47
N LYS A 59 -8.64 -0.34 10.32
CA LYS A 59 -8.59 0.91 11.08
C LYS A 59 -9.79 1.82 10.76
N LEU A 60 -10.15 1.96 9.49
CA LEU A 60 -11.32 2.72 9.06
C LEU A 60 -12.62 2.13 9.60
N GLN A 61 -12.73 0.79 9.66
CA GLN A 61 -13.88 0.16 10.29
C GLN A 61 -13.98 0.49 11.78
N VAL A 62 -12.86 0.50 12.51
CA VAL A 62 -12.85 0.81 13.94
C VAL A 62 -13.16 2.28 14.22
N ASP A 63 -12.61 3.20 13.43
CA ASP A 63 -12.68 4.64 13.70
C ASP A 63 -13.93 5.31 13.09
N ASP A 64 -14.36 4.86 11.91
CA ASP A 64 -15.39 5.53 11.08
C ASP A 64 -16.56 4.59 10.68
N ASP A 65 -16.59 3.35 11.18
CA ASP A 65 -17.65 2.35 10.98
C ASP A 65 -17.93 2.02 9.49
N TYR A 66 -16.87 1.91 8.68
CA TYR A 66 -16.99 1.41 7.33
C TYR A 66 -15.77 0.65 6.82
N TYR A 67 -16.02 -0.37 6.00
CA TYR A 67 -15.00 -1.03 5.16
C TYR A 67 -14.91 -0.37 3.77
N MET A 68 -13.74 -0.44 3.13
CA MET A 68 -13.51 -0.02 1.74
C MET A 68 -14.51 -0.65 0.77
N ALA A 69 -14.88 -1.92 0.98
CA ALA A 69 -15.88 -2.61 0.18
C ALA A 69 -17.26 -1.93 0.21
N SER A 70 -17.67 -1.38 1.36
CA SER A 70 -18.92 -0.60 1.49
C SER A 70 -18.88 0.72 0.71
N ARG A 71 -17.67 1.21 0.39
CA ARG A 71 -17.43 2.38 -0.48
C ARG A 71 -17.15 1.97 -1.94
N GLY A 72 -17.45 0.71 -2.29
CA GLY A 72 -17.25 0.18 -3.62
C GLY A 72 -15.78 0.17 -4.05
N VAL A 73 -14.86 -0.07 -3.11
CA VAL A 73 -13.42 -0.20 -3.36
C VAL A 73 -12.95 -1.61 -3.02
N SER A 74 -12.29 -2.27 -3.98
CA SER A 74 -11.47 -3.46 -3.75
C SER A 74 -9.99 -3.06 -3.81
N TYR A 75 -9.13 -3.74 -3.06
CA TYR A 75 -7.68 -3.59 -3.19
C TYR A 75 -7.02 -4.91 -3.58
N VAL A 76 -6.04 -4.85 -4.50
CA VAL A 76 -5.50 -6.04 -5.16
C VAL A 76 -4.00 -5.97 -5.38
N ASP A 77 -3.35 -7.15 -5.41
CA ASP A 77 -1.92 -7.31 -5.68
C ASP A 77 -1.58 -7.11 -7.17
N GLY A 78 -0.80 -6.08 -7.48
CA GLY A 78 -0.30 -5.72 -8.79
C GLY A 78 0.88 -6.56 -9.30
N LYS A 79 1.38 -7.51 -8.48
CA LYS A 79 2.45 -8.45 -8.82
C LYS A 79 3.85 -7.82 -8.97
N GLY A 80 4.06 -6.65 -8.38
CA GLY A 80 5.34 -5.96 -8.19
C GLY A 80 5.79 -5.04 -9.33
N GLY A 81 6.39 -3.89 -8.98
CA GLY A 81 7.01 -2.93 -9.89
C GLY A 81 6.19 -2.58 -11.12
N ALA A 82 6.85 -2.60 -12.28
CA ALA A 82 6.24 -2.35 -13.59
C ALA A 82 4.95 -3.16 -13.88
N LYS A 83 4.79 -4.38 -13.33
CA LYS A 83 3.56 -5.16 -13.54
C LYS A 83 2.35 -4.51 -12.89
N ALA A 84 2.51 -3.85 -11.74
CA ALA A 84 1.43 -3.13 -11.08
C ALA A 84 0.92 -1.98 -11.96
N LEU A 85 1.83 -1.29 -12.67
CA LEU A 85 1.49 -0.24 -13.64
C LEU A 85 0.68 -0.79 -14.81
N ASP A 86 1.07 -1.94 -15.35
CA ASP A 86 0.34 -2.61 -16.44
C ASP A 86 -1.04 -3.10 -15.97
N VAL A 87 -1.14 -3.62 -14.74
CA VAL A 87 -2.41 -4.03 -14.13
C VAL A 87 -3.33 -2.82 -13.98
N ALA A 88 -2.81 -1.67 -13.56
CA ALA A 88 -3.57 -0.42 -13.44
C ALA A 88 -4.09 0.07 -14.77
N GLU A 89 -3.25 0.08 -15.80
CA GLU A 89 -3.67 0.43 -17.15
C GLU A 89 -4.76 -0.50 -17.68
N ARG A 90 -4.63 -1.82 -17.46
CA ARG A 90 -5.61 -2.81 -17.94
C ARG A 90 -6.97 -2.64 -17.28
N PHE A 91 -7.02 -2.44 -15.96
CA PHE A 91 -8.30 -2.19 -15.27
C PHE A 91 -8.92 -0.87 -15.71
N PHE A 92 -8.10 0.17 -15.93
CA PHE A 92 -8.58 1.44 -16.44
C PHE A 92 -9.18 1.29 -17.86
N GLU A 93 -8.51 0.56 -18.76
CA GLU A 93 -9.02 0.26 -20.11
C GLU A 93 -10.33 -0.55 -20.09
N LEU A 94 -10.56 -1.37 -19.05
CA LEU A 94 -11.81 -2.09 -18.82
C LEU A 94 -12.92 -1.18 -18.24
N GLY A 95 -12.62 0.08 -17.94
CA GLY A 95 -13.57 1.09 -17.47
C GLY A 95 -13.74 1.15 -15.96
N PHE A 96 -12.84 0.56 -15.18
CA PHE A 96 -12.84 0.72 -13.73
C PHE A 96 -12.27 2.08 -13.33
N ASN A 97 -12.71 2.62 -12.19
CA ASN A 97 -12.03 3.75 -11.56
C ASN A 97 -10.83 3.21 -10.76
N VAL A 98 -9.62 3.54 -11.21
CA VAL A 98 -8.38 2.94 -10.71
C VAL A 98 -7.57 3.95 -9.93
N ALA A 99 -7.11 3.52 -8.76
CA ALA A 99 -5.98 4.11 -8.06
C ALA A 99 -4.86 3.07 -7.90
N LEU A 100 -3.65 3.56 -7.69
CA LEU A 100 -2.45 2.74 -7.57
C LEU A 100 -1.59 3.28 -6.43
N ILE A 101 -1.11 2.42 -5.54
CA ILE A 101 -0.04 2.72 -4.58
C ILE A 101 1.24 1.99 -5.01
N VAL A 102 2.32 2.74 -5.17
CA VAL A 102 3.63 2.24 -5.62
C VAL A 102 4.78 2.85 -4.85
N ASP A 103 5.85 2.08 -4.75
CA ASP A 103 7.14 2.56 -4.30
C ASP A 103 7.75 3.53 -5.33
N ASN A 104 8.63 4.40 -4.85
CA ASN A 104 9.29 5.41 -5.67
C ASN A 104 10.81 5.19 -5.71
N ASP A 105 11.23 3.93 -5.73
CA ASP A 105 12.62 3.49 -5.78
C ASP A 105 13.04 2.96 -7.16
N ARG A 106 12.13 3.01 -8.15
CA ARG A 106 12.35 2.59 -9.55
C ARG A 106 12.27 3.75 -10.54
N PRO A 107 13.41 4.39 -10.88
CA PRO A 107 13.44 5.50 -11.84
C PRO A 107 12.97 5.09 -13.24
N GLU A 108 13.18 3.84 -13.65
CA GLU A 108 12.79 3.31 -14.96
C GLU A 108 11.26 3.36 -15.20
N ASP A 109 10.48 3.33 -14.13
CA ASP A 109 9.03 3.33 -14.16
C ASP A 109 8.44 4.75 -14.30
N ARG A 110 9.26 5.81 -14.21
CA ARG A 110 8.82 7.22 -14.25
C ARG A 110 7.94 7.54 -15.46
N ARG A 111 8.39 7.19 -16.67
CA ARG A 111 7.64 7.48 -17.91
C ARG A 111 6.28 6.81 -17.95
N LYS A 112 6.20 5.57 -17.47
CA LYS A 112 4.93 4.83 -17.41
C LYS A 112 3.99 5.47 -16.40
N ARG A 113 4.49 5.83 -15.21
CA ARG A 113 3.71 6.54 -14.17
C ARG A 113 3.13 7.85 -14.69
N GLU A 114 3.94 8.68 -15.36
CA GLU A 114 3.48 9.93 -15.99
C GLU A 114 2.37 9.68 -17.02
N SER A 115 2.51 8.63 -17.85
CA SER A 115 1.48 8.24 -18.81
C SER A 115 0.16 7.85 -18.12
N LEU A 116 0.21 7.07 -17.04
CA LEU A 116 -1.00 6.67 -16.29
C LEU A 116 -1.67 7.86 -15.62
N LEU A 117 -0.89 8.78 -15.04
CA LEU A 117 -1.41 10.04 -14.49
C LEU A 117 -2.12 10.86 -15.57
N SER A 118 -1.56 10.97 -16.78
CA SER A 118 -2.20 11.68 -17.89
C SER A 118 -3.52 11.04 -18.35
N LYS A 119 -3.72 9.75 -18.08
CA LYS A 119 -4.99 9.04 -18.33
C LYS A 119 -6.04 9.29 -17.24
N GLY A 120 -5.67 9.94 -16.14
CA GLY A 120 -6.54 10.20 -14.99
C GLY A 120 -6.54 9.09 -13.93
N ILE A 121 -5.58 8.16 -13.99
CA ILE A 121 -5.38 7.16 -12.94
C ILE A 121 -4.73 7.86 -11.74
N HIS A 122 -5.28 7.66 -10.54
CA HIS A 122 -4.70 8.21 -9.32
C HIS A 122 -3.47 7.38 -8.93
N ILE A 123 -2.33 8.03 -8.68
CA ILE A 123 -1.12 7.35 -8.21
C ILE A 123 -0.71 7.96 -6.88
N PHE A 124 -0.64 7.10 -5.86
CA PHE A 124 -0.05 7.37 -4.57
C PHE A 124 1.36 6.81 -4.56
N SER A 125 2.33 7.65 -4.27
CA SER A 125 3.72 7.23 -4.20
C SER A 125 4.40 7.83 -2.99
N TRP A 126 5.34 7.08 -2.41
CA TRP A 126 6.23 7.63 -1.40
C TRP A 126 7.17 8.68 -1.98
N ASN A 127 7.89 9.37 -1.10
CA ASN A 127 8.96 10.29 -1.47
C ASN A 127 10.01 9.61 -2.37
N GLU A 128 10.72 10.40 -3.17
CA GLU A 128 11.72 9.89 -4.12
C GLU A 128 12.74 8.96 -3.43
N ASN A 129 13.03 7.83 -4.07
CA ASN A 129 13.92 6.77 -3.59
C ASN A 129 13.44 6.03 -2.34
N LYS A 130 12.14 6.08 -2.00
CA LYS A 130 11.57 5.32 -0.89
C LYS A 130 10.67 4.17 -1.36
N CYS A 131 10.82 3.05 -0.67
CA CYS A 131 9.86 1.96 -0.61
C CYS A 131 9.01 2.05 0.67
N ILE A 132 7.99 1.20 0.82
CA ILE A 132 7.10 1.19 1.98
C ILE A 132 7.85 1.10 3.32
N GLU A 133 8.89 0.26 3.44
CA GLU A 133 9.67 0.15 4.68
C GLU A 133 10.42 1.45 5.01
N THR A 134 11.11 2.02 4.02
CA THR A 134 11.93 3.24 4.20
C THR A 134 11.08 4.50 4.32
N ALA A 135 9.83 4.46 3.86
CA ALA A 135 8.82 5.49 4.11
C ALA A 135 8.30 5.42 5.54
N LEU A 136 7.88 4.24 6.00
CA LEU A 136 7.05 4.12 7.20
C LEU A 136 7.83 3.80 8.47
N LEU A 137 8.85 2.94 8.43
CA LEU A 137 9.57 2.53 9.65
C LEU A 137 10.24 3.71 10.39
N PRO A 138 10.84 4.71 9.70
CA PRO A 138 11.40 5.87 10.39
C PRO A 138 10.38 6.76 11.11
N LEU A 139 9.07 6.59 10.84
CA LEU A 139 8.00 7.32 11.54
C LEU A 139 7.73 6.74 12.94
N LEU A 140 8.14 5.49 13.20
CA LEU A 140 7.90 4.82 14.47
C LEU A 140 8.89 5.27 15.53
N SER A 141 8.43 5.33 16.78
CA SER A 141 9.35 5.43 17.92
C SER A 141 10.26 4.19 17.97
N LYS A 142 11.45 4.33 18.57
CA LYS A 142 12.38 3.20 18.79
C LYS A 142 11.67 2.00 19.43
N GLU A 143 10.83 2.24 20.43
CA GLU A 143 10.10 1.19 21.15
C GLU A 143 9.12 0.46 20.21
N ALA A 144 8.31 1.21 19.45
CA ALA A 144 7.38 0.64 18.49
C ALA A 144 8.11 -0.14 17.39
N LEU A 145 9.21 0.40 16.86
CA LEU A 145 10.06 -0.26 15.87
C LEU A 145 10.68 -1.54 16.44
N ASN A 146 11.26 -1.50 17.63
CA ASN A 146 11.84 -2.67 18.28
C ASN A 146 10.80 -3.78 18.41
N ASN A 147 9.61 -3.46 18.91
CA ASN A 147 8.51 -4.42 19.08
C ASN A 147 8.05 -5.00 17.74
N LEU A 148 7.90 -4.17 16.71
CA LEU A 148 7.54 -4.62 15.36
C LEU A 148 8.58 -5.61 14.81
N LEU A 149 9.87 -5.37 15.03
CA LEU A 149 10.94 -6.25 14.56
C LEU A 149 11.02 -7.59 15.32
N LEU A 150 10.19 -7.81 16.34
CA LEU A 150 10.04 -9.11 17.02
C LEU A 150 8.90 -9.95 16.46
N TRP A 151 8.04 -9.36 15.63
CA TRP A 151 6.82 -9.99 15.11
C TRP A 151 7.10 -11.24 14.28
N ASP A 152 8.11 -11.17 13.40
CA ASP A 152 8.42 -12.26 12.49
C ASP A 152 9.17 -13.39 13.21
N SER A 153 8.80 -14.66 13.05
CA SER A 153 9.58 -15.78 13.60
C SER A 153 10.64 -16.32 12.64
N GLU A 154 10.47 -16.10 11.33
CA GLU A 154 11.28 -16.69 10.26
C GLU A 154 12.39 -15.74 9.80
N LYS A 155 12.05 -14.47 9.53
CA LYS A 155 12.96 -13.44 9.03
C LYS A 155 13.71 -12.70 10.14
N LYS A 156 13.23 -12.81 11.37
CA LYS A 156 13.75 -12.07 12.52
C LYS A 156 15.20 -12.39 12.83
N GLU A 157 15.58 -13.66 12.91
CA GLU A 157 16.95 -14.04 13.27
C GLU A 157 17.98 -13.37 12.34
N ALA A 158 17.82 -13.57 11.02
CA ALA A 158 18.73 -13.02 10.01
C ALA A 158 18.72 -11.48 9.92
N THR A 159 17.61 -10.85 10.28
CA THR A 159 17.50 -9.39 10.32
C THR A 159 18.22 -8.82 11.53
N TRP A 160 18.00 -9.41 12.71
CA TRP A 160 18.67 -8.99 13.94
C TRP A 160 20.17 -9.26 13.93
N ASP A 161 20.62 -10.34 13.28
CA ASP A 161 22.05 -10.61 13.10
C ASP A 161 22.73 -9.46 12.32
N GLU A 162 22.11 -8.99 11.23
CA GLU A 162 22.61 -7.83 10.47
C GLU A 162 22.54 -6.53 11.28
N LEU A 163 21.46 -6.31 12.05
CA LEU A 163 21.34 -5.11 12.88
C LEU A 163 22.44 -5.02 13.95
N ILE A 164 22.86 -6.16 14.51
CA ILE A 164 23.99 -6.23 15.44
C ILE A 164 25.30 -5.97 14.70
N GLU A 165 25.52 -6.63 13.57
CA GLU A 165 26.74 -6.48 12.76
C GLU A 165 26.98 -5.01 12.34
N GLN A 166 25.91 -4.31 11.99
CA GLN A 166 25.94 -2.90 11.58
C GLN A 166 25.89 -1.91 12.77
N GLY A 167 25.84 -2.40 14.02
CA GLY A 167 25.90 -1.57 15.23
C GLY A 167 24.61 -0.82 15.59
N TYR A 168 23.46 -1.22 15.01
CA TYR A 168 22.14 -0.65 15.31
C TYR A 168 21.43 -1.34 16.48
N ALA A 169 21.89 -2.53 16.87
CA ALA A 169 21.39 -3.28 18.02
C ALA A 169 22.48 -3.53 19.06
N THR A 170 22.13 -3.46 20.34
CA THR A 170 23.06 -3.74 21.46
C THR A 170 23.23 -5.23 21.69
N LYS A 171 22.16 -5.99 21.46
CA LYS A 171 22.10 -7.45 21.46
C LYS A 171 20.90 -7.88 20.62
N LYS A 172 20.74 -9.18 20.42
CA LYS A 172 19.56 -9.72 19.73
C LYS A 172 18.29 -9.23 20.42
N TYR A 173 17.36 -8.70 19.62
CA TYR A 173 16.04 -8.22 20.06
C TYR A 173 16.04 -6.91 20.84
N LEU A 174 17.16 -6.18 20.86
CA LEU A 174 17.26 -4.89 21.50
C LEU A 174 18.04 -3.90 20.64
N LEU A 175 17.30 -2.96 20.04
CA LEU A 175 17.87 -1.80 19.36
C LEU A 175 18.71 -0.95 20.32
N ARG A 176 19.65 -0.18 19.78
CA ARG A 176 20.42 0.79 20.54
C ARG A 176 19.52 1.94 21.02
N GLU A 177 19.82 2.46 22.21
CA GLU A 177 19.04 3.55 22.82
C GLU A 177 19.02 4.81 21.96
N GLU A 178 20.19 5.24 21.50
CA GLU A 178 20.35 6.43 20.66
C GLU A 178 20.51 6.02 19.20
N LEU A 179 19.44 6.23 18.44
CA LEU A 179 19.39 6.09 16.98
C LEU A 179 19.01 7.43 16.38
N ASN A 180 19.82 7.92 15.46
CA ASN A 180 19.47 9.11 14.68
C ASN A 180 18.64 8.74 13.42
N ASP A 181 18.07 9.75 12.75
CA ASP A 181 17.20 9.56 11.58
C ASP A 181 17.86 8.75 10.44
N LYS A 182 19.17 8.95 10.23
CA LYS A 182 19.92 8.20 9.21
C LYS A 182 20.05 6.73 9.59
N GLU A 183 20.21 6.43 10.86
CA GLU A 183 20.28 5.06 11.37
C GLU A 183 18.92 4.37 11.31
N LEU A 184 17.83 5.08 11.63
CA LEU A 184 16.47 4.56 11.44
C LEU A 184 16.19 4.23 9.97
N LEU A 185 16.65 5.08 9.05
CA LEU A 185 16.55 4.81 7.62
C LEU A 185 17.38 3.57 7.21
N ASN A 186 18.60 3.42 7.75
CA ASN A 186 19.43 2.24 7.48
C ASN A 186 18.80 0.94 8.02
N ILE A 187 18.17 0.98 9.20
CA ILE A 187 17.39 -0.13 9.74
C ILE A 187 16.28 -0.50 8.75
N ALA A 188 15.55 0.48 8.24
CA ALA A 188 14.49 0.23 7.25
C ALA A 188 15.01 -0.39 5.95
N MET A 189 16.17 0.06 5.46
CA MET A 189 16.84 -0.54 4.30
C MET A 189 17.25 -2.00 4.57
N ILE A 190 17.71 -2.32 5.78
CA ILE A 190 18.00 -3.71 6.17
C ILE A 190 16.73 -4.56 6.15
N CYS A 191 15.62 -4.05 6.70
CA CYS A 191 14.33 -4.75 6.69
C CYS A 191 13.86 -5.07 5.26
N ASN A 192 13.96 -4.11 4.33
CA ASN A 192 13.67 -4.33 2.91
C ASN A 192 14.60 -5.41 2.31
N LYS A 193 15.93 -5.25 2.49
CA LYS A 193 16.94 -6.21 1.99
C LYS A 193 16.74 -7.63 2.50
N LYS A 194 16.29 -7.80 3.74
CA LYS A 194 16.01 -9.11 4.35
C LYS A 194 14.60 -9.62 4.05
N GLU A 195 13.82 -8.86 3.28
CA GLU A 195 12.44 -9.16 2.92
C GLU A 195 11.56 -9.39 4.17
N PHE A 196 11.81 -8.63 5.24
CA PHE A 196 11.19 -8.85 6.56
C PHE A 196 9.66 -8.76 6.49
N PHE A 197 9.13 -7.83 5.69
CA PHE A 197 7.70 -7.60 5.56
C PHE A 197 7.08 -8.19 4.29
N LYS A 198 7.82 -8.97 3.50
CA LYS A 198 7.42 -9.43 2.14
C LYS A 198 6.36 -10.54 2.15
N ARG A 199 5.22 -10.26 2.78
CA ARG A 199 4.03 -11.10 2.91
C ARG A 199 2.87 -10.25 3.41
N VAL A 200 1.65 -10.67 3.11
CA VAL A 200 0.43 -9.94 3.53
C VAL A 200 0.42 -9.70 5.04
N ALA A 201 0.70 -10.72 5.85
CA ALA A 201 0.74 -10.57 7.30
C ALA A 201 1.83 -9.60 7.79
N GLY A 202 2.94 -9.47 7.06
CA GLY A 202 4.01 -8.51 7.36
C GLY A 202 3.57 -7.08 7.08
N GLY A 203 2.93 -6.85 5.93
CA GLY A 203 2.29 -5.57 5.62
C GLY A 203 1.22 -5.17 6.64
N GLU A 204 0.38 -6.12 7.08
CA GLU A 204 -0.61 -5.87 8.11
C GLU A 204 0.04 -5.50 9.46
N ALA A 205 1.12 -6.19 9.85
CA ALA A 205 1.86 -5.89 11.07
C ALA A 205 2.50 -4.49 11.02
N LEU A 206 3.10 -4.13 9.89
CA LEU A 206 3.64 -2.79 9.65
C LEU A 206 2.54 -1.73 9.76
N GLY A 207 1.41 -1.93 9.08
CA GLY A 207 0.33 -0.96 9.10
C GLY A 207 -0.32 -0.83 10.48
N ARG A 208 -0.54 -1.92 11.21
CA ARG A 208 -0.98 -1.87 12.62
C ARG A 208 -0.01 -1.07 13.50
N ALA A 209 1.30 -1.30 13.37
CA ALA A 209 2.29 -0.53 14.11
C ALA A 209 2.20 0.98 13.82
N ILE A 210 1.98 1.38 12.57
CA ILE A 210 1.81 2.79 12.17
C ILE A 210 0.49 3.36 12.72
N PHE A 211 -0.63 2.67 12.52
CA PHE A 211 -1.95 3.17 12.90
C PHE A 211 -2.19 3.18 14.41
N ASP A 212 -1.61 2.25 15.16
CA ASP A 212 -1.67 2.25 16.63
C ASP A 212 -0.83 3.39 17.24
N ASN A 213 0.20 3.84 16.53
CA ASN A 213 1.06 4.95 16.92
C ASN A 213 0.68 6.28 16.25
N CYS A 214 -0.46 6.37 15.55
CA CYS A 214 -0.83 7.54 14.75
C CYS A 214 -0.79 8.88 15.53
N LYS A 215 -1.13 8.87 16.82
CA LYS A 215 -1.12 10.06 17.69
C LYS A 215 0.28 10.62 17.96
N ASN A 216 1.31 9.79 17.80
CA ASN A 216 2.71 10.13 18.04
C ASN A 216 3.45 10.49 16.73
N ILE A 217 2.77 10.39 15.58
CA ILE A 217 3.34 10.69 14.27
C ILE A 217 2.78 12.03 13.80
N SER A 218 3.67 12.95 13.41
CA SER A 218 3.26 14.26 12.92
C SER A 218 2.41 14.13 11.64
N SER A 219 1.26 14.83 11.62
CA SER A 219 0.35 14.87 10.47
C SER A 219 0.91 15.66 9.27
N ASP A 220 1.99 16.43 9.47
CA ASP A 220 2.65 17.20 8.41
C ASP A 220 3.64 16.38 7.57
N MET A 221 3.93 15.15 7.98
CA MET A 221 4.83 14.24 7.24
C MET A 221 4.21 13.87 5.89
N GLU A 222 5.03 13.89 4.83
CA GLU A 222 4.57 13.58 3.47
C GLU A 222 3.98 12.16 3.36
N GLU A 223 4.54 11.18 4.09
CA GLU A 223 4.02 9.82 4.13
C GLU A 223 2.60 9.76 4.71
N ILE A 224 2.32 10.59 5.72
CA ILE A 224 0.99 10.71 6.32
C ILE A 224 0.02 11.43 5.38
N LYS A 225 0.48 12.45 4.65
CA LYS A 225 -0.32 13.09 3.59
C LYS A 225 -0.71 12.09 2.50
N THR A 226 0.23 11.27 2.04
CA THR A 226 -0.05 10.20 1.06
C THR A 226 -1.11 9.23 1.58
N ILE A 227 -1.03 8.78 2.84
CA ILE A 227 -2.04 7.91 3.44
C ILE A 227 -3.41 8.61 3.51
N ASN A 228 -3.45 9.89 3.91
CA ASN A 228 -4.69 10.66 3.96
C ASN A 228 -5.31 10.85 2.56
N GLU A 229 -4.50 11.04 1.51
CA GLU A 229 -5.00 11.12 0.12
C GLU A 229 -5.56 9.78 -0.37
N ILE A 230 -4.99 8.64 0.05
CA ILE A 230 -5.58 7.31 -0.19
C ILE A 230 -6.98 7.23 0.45
N VAL A 231 -7.08 7.60 1.74
CA VAL A 231 -8.34 7.59 2.49
C VAL A 231 -9.38 8.51 1.85
N LYS A 232 -8.95 9.71 1.44
CA LYS A 232 -9.80 10.68 0.75
C LYS A 232 -10.31 10.14 -0.58
N TRP A 233 -9.46 9.49 -1.37
CA TRP A 233 -9.89 8.82 -2.59
C TRP A 233 -10.94 7.76 -2.25
N ILE A 234 -10.65 6.84 -1.31
CA ILE A 234 -11.61 5.81 -0.85
C ILE A 234 -12.97 6.42 -0.49
N ASN A 235 -12.98 7.54 0.22
CA ASN A 235 -14.19 8.22 0.68
C ASN A 235 -14.77 9.26 -0.31
N TYR A 236 -14.57 9.08 -1.62
CA TYR A 236 -15.14 9.94 -2.67
C TYR A 236 -14.77 11.43 -2.51
N GLY A 237 -13.55 11.72 -2.04
CA GLY A 237 -13.07 13.08 -1.84
C GLY A 237 -13.46 13.72 -0.51
N LYS A 238 -14.25 13.04 0.34
CA LYS A 238 -14.60 13.54 1.68
C LYS A 238 -13.40 13.44 2.61
N ASP A 239 -13.10 14.52 3.31
CA ASP A 239 -12.01 14.54 4.28
C ASP A 239 -12.31 13.57 5.44
N THR A 240 -11.48 12.55 5.58
CA THR A 240 -11.46 11.62 6.72
C THR A 240 -10.02 11.51 7.14
N ARG A 241 -9.73 11.92 8.38
CA ARG A 241 -8.35 11.99 8.89
C ARG A 241 -8.13 10.92 9.93
N ILE A 242 -7.25 9.98 9.61
CA ILE A 242 -6.78 8.94 10.55
C ILE A 242 -5.76 9.53 11.52
N PHE A 243 -4.93 10.44 11.02
CA PHE A 243 -3.94 11.18 11.80
C PHE A 243 -4.52 12.56 12.12
N LYS A 244 -4.84 12.80 13.40
CA LYS A 244 -5.45 14.04 13.91
C LYS A 244 -4.40 14.91 14.59
#